data_AF-A0A1F8JMF8-F1
#
_entry.id   AF-A0A1F8JMF8-F1
#
_cell.length_a   1.000
_cell.length_b   1.000
_cell.length_c   1.000
_cell.angle_alpha   90.00
_cell.angle_beta   90.00
_cell.angle_gamma   90.00
#
_symmetry.space_group_name_H-M   'P 1'
#
loop_
_entity.id
_entity.type
_entity.pdbx_description
1 polymer ?
#
loop_
_entity_poly.entity_id
_entity_poly.type
_entity_poly.pdbx_seq_one_letter_code
_entity_poly.pdbx_strand_id
1 'polypeptide(L)' 'MPINKELTTEHVRSLFPNTFKLTNYAIRLAQFYIRSGQEVSSSSLVKEVAKHPDESYLETLKSLEEEESETYPEELPSES' A
#
# COMPACT_ATOMS: atom_id res chain seq x y z
N MET A 1 -10.30 16.20 -19.42
CA MET A 1 -9.77 14.93 -19.99
C MET A 1 -8.95 14.26 -18.90
N PRO A 2 -9.22 13.00 -18.53
CA PRO A 2 -8.36 12.32 -17.56
C PRO A 2 -7.04 12.03 -18.27
N ILE A 3 -5.97 12.67 -17.81
CA ILE A 3 -4.61 12.33 -18.23
C ILE A 3 -4.33 10.99 -17.56
N ASN A 4 -4.66 9.89 -18.23
CA ASN A 4 -4.04 8.60 -17.95
C ASN A 4 -2.57 8.79 -18.28
N LYS A 5 -1.82 9.29 -17.30
CA LYS A 5 -0.36 9.39 -17.35
C LYS A 5 0.13 7.95 -17.31
N GLU A 6 0.16 7.31 -18.47
CA GLU A 6 0.74 5.98 -18.62
C GLU A 6 2.13 6.03 -17.99
N LEU A 7 2.40 5.12 -17.04
CA LEU A 7 3.73 5.03 -16.45
C LEU A 7 4.72 4.74 -17.56
N THR A 8 5.47 5.77 -17.97
CA THR A 8 6.58 5.57 -18.88
C THR A 8 7.67 4.80 -18.14
N THR A 9 8.40 3.96 -18.87
CA THR A 9 9.54 3.21 -18.30
C THR A 9 10.56 4.14 -17.65
N GLU A 10 10.70 5.36 -18.16
CA GLU A 10 11.57 6.41 -17.61
C GLU A 10 11.08 6.90 -16.24
N HIS A 11 9.77 7.08 -16.07
CA HIS A 11 9.19 7.48 -14.80
C HIS A 11 9.38 6.41 -13.72
N VAL A 12 9.14 5.14 -14.07
CA VAL A 12 9.42 4.01 -13.16
C VAL A 12 10.88 3.95 -12.77
N ARG A 13 11.81 4.16 -13.73
CA ARG A 13 13.26 4.19 -13.46
C ARG A 13 13.68 5.37 -12.59
N SER A 14 12.98 6.49 -12.67
CA SER A 14 13.24 7.66 -11.80
C SER A 14 12.87 7.39 -10.35
N LEU A 15 11.81 6.61 -10.11
CA LEU A 15 11.31 6.24 -8.78
C LEU A 15 12.07 5.04 -8.22
N PHE A 16 12.35 4.05 -9.07
CA PHE A 16 13.06 2.83 -8.73
C PHE A 16 14.35 2.73 -9.56
N PRO A 17 15.53 3.04 -8.98
CA PRO A 17 16.81 3.02 -9.70
C PRO A 17 17.19 1.63 -10.23
N ASN A 18 16.57 0.57 -9.73
CA ASN A 18 16.70 -0.78 -10.27
C ASN A 18 15.45 -1.62 -9.98
N THR A 19 15.33 -2.73 -10.71
CA THR A 19 14.20 -3.66 -10.58
C THR A 19 14.12 -4.29 -9.19
N PHE A 20 15.24 -4.47 -8.48
CA PHE A 20 15.21 -5.03 -7.12
C PHE A 20 14.45 -4.15 -6.13
N LYS A 21 14.59 -2.82 -6.21
CA LYS A 21 13.83 -1.90 -5.36
C LYS A 21 12.34 -1.96 -5.66
N LEU A 22 11.97 -1.97 -6.94
CA LEU A 22 10.57 -2.13 -7.36
C LEU A 22 9.98 -3.46 -6.85
N THR A 23 10.71 -4.57 -6.99
CA THR A 23 10.29 -5.87 -6.46
C THR A 23 10.14 -5.85 -4.95
N ASN A 24 11.09 -5.25 -4.23
CA ASN A 24 11.03 -5.13 -2.78
C ASN A 24 9.83 -4.30 -2.31
N TYR A 25 9.52 -3.20 -3.01
CA TYR A 25 8.32 -2.42 -2.77
C TYR A 25 7.05 -3.26 -2.94
N ALA A 26 6.94 -3.99 -4.06
CA ALA A 26 5.80 -4.88 -4.31
C ALA A 26 5.65 -5.95 -3.21
N ILE A 27 6.75 -6.56 -2.76
CA ILE A 27 6.75 -7.55 -1.66
C ILE A 27 6.23 -6.91 -0.37
N ARG A 28 6.71 -5.72 -0.01
CA ARG A 28 6.28 -5.02 1.20
C ARG A 28 4.80 -4.66 1.16
N LEU A 29 4.31 -4.21 0.01
CA LEU A 29 2.89 -3.92 -0.19
C LEU A 29 2.02 -5.19 -0.07
N ALA A 30 2.47 -6.31 -0.62
CA ALA A 30 1.78 -7.60 -0.45
C ALA A 30 1.73 -8.03 1.02
N GLN A 31 2.85 -7.90 1.73
CA GLN A 31 2.92 -8.22 3.16
C GLN A 31 2.04 -7.31 4.02
N PHE A 32 1.83 -6.06 3.61
CA PHE A 32 0.90 -5.16 4.28
C PHE A 32 -0.54 -5.67 4.09
N TYR A 33 -0.97 -5.90 2.84
CA TYR A 33 -2.33 -6.37 2.58
C TYR A 33 -2.65 -7.69 3.29
N ILE A 34 -1.72 -8.66 3.27
CA ILE A 34 -1.86 -9.92 4.00
C ILE A 34 -2.06 -9.70 5.50
N ARG A 35 -1.31 -8.76 6.10
CA ARG A 35 -1.43 -8.44 7.53
C ARG A 35 -2.74 -7.75 7.87
N SER A 36 -3.21 -6.86 7.00
CA SER A 36 -4.53 -6.20 7.12
C SER A 36 -5.72 -7.14 6.88
N GLY A 37 -5.49 -8.43 6.62
CA GLY A 37 -6.54 -9.42 6.33
C GLY A 37 -7.14 -9.29 4.93
N GLN A 38 -6.56 -8.48 4.05
CA GLN A 38 -7.00 -8.35 2.66
C GLN A 38 -6.34 -9.40 1.76
N GLU A 39 -7.16 -10.20 1.08
CA GLU A 39 -6.68 -11.08 0.03
C GLU A 39 -6.31 -10.28 -1.23
N VAL A 40 -5.05 -10.36 -1.64
CA VAL A 40 -4.54 -9.68 -2.83
C VAL A 40 -3.94 -10.70 -3.79
N SER A 41 -4.47 -10.71 -5.02
CA SER A 41 -3.87 -11.48 -6.12
C SER A 41 -2.59 -10.78 -6.62
N SER A 42 -1.67 -11.55 -7.20
CA SER A 42 -0.46 -11.00 -7.84
C SER A 42 -0.81 -9.98 -8.94
N SER A 43 -1.89 -10.20 -9.69
CA SER A 43 -2.35 -9.27 -10.73
C SER A 43 -2.86 -7.94 -10.15
N SER A 44 -3.55 -7.99 -9.01
CA SER A 44 -4.03 -6.81 -8.30
C SER A 44 -2.86 -6.02 -7.73
N LEU A 45 -1.87 -6.71 -7.15
CA LEU A 45 -0.66 -6.10 -6.62
C LEU A 45 0.13 -5.35 -7.70
N VAL A 46 0.28 -5.94 -8.89
CA VAL A 46 0.96 -5.28 -10.02
C VAL A 46 0.20 -4.02 -10.45
N LYS A 47 -1.13 -4.07 -10.51
CA LYS A 47 -1.95 -2.89 -10.81
C LYS A 47 -1.80 -1.81 -9.74
N GLU A 48 -1.71 -2.20 -8.48
CA GLU A 48 -1.57 -1.26 -7.37
C GLU A 48 -0.21 -0.57 -7.38
N VAL A 49 0.87 -1.32 -7.58
CA VAL A 49 2.22 -0.79 -7.78
C VAL A 49 2.27 0.14 -9.00
N ALA A 50 1.55 -0.19 -10.07
CA ALA A 50 1.47 0.68 -11.25
C ALA A 50 0.69 1.97 -10.96
N LYS A 51 -0.37 1.94 -10.14
CA LYS A 51 -1.10 3.16 -9.75
C LYS A 51 -0.32 4.05 -8.79
N HIS A 52 0.41 3.41 -7.88
CA HIS A 52 1.16 4.06 -6.81
C HIS A 52 2.63 3.61 -6.85
N PRO A 53 3.43 4.07 -7.82
CA PRO A 53 4.83 3.68 -7.98
C PRO A 53 5.76 4.45 -7.03
N ASP A 54 5.33 4.73 -5.81
CA ASP A 54 6.08 5.47 -4.79
C ASP A 54 6.05 4.71 -3.47
N GLU A 55 7.19 4.56 -2.82
CA GLU A 55 7.28 3.91 -1.51
C GLU A 55 6.52 4.69 -0.43
N SER A 56 6.31 6.01 -0.60
CA SER A 56 5.54 6.82 0.35
C SER A 56 4.08 6.39 0.50
N TYR A 57 3.51 5.73 -0.53
CA TYR A 57 2.17 5.17 -0.47
C TYR A 57 2.03 4.10 0.61
N LEU A 58 3.03 3.23 0.77
CA LEU A 58 3.02 2.20 1.81
C LEU A 58 3.05 2.81 3.21
N GLU A 59 3.80 3.89 3.42
CA GLU A 59 3.82 4.58 4.72
C GLU A 59 2.48 5.25 5.02
N THR A 60 1.84 5.83 3.99
CA THR A 60 0.48 6.39 4.12
C THR A 60 -0.53 5.32 4.53
N LEU A 61 -0.46 4.13 3.93
CA LEU A 61 -1.35 3.01 4.26
C LEU A 61 -1.18 2.54 5.71
N LYS A 62 0.05 2.47 6.21
CA LYS A 62 0.31 2.08 7.61
C LYS A 62 -0.23 3.11 8.58
N SER A 63 -0.05 4.40 8.33
CA SER A 63 -0.57 5.44 9.19
C SER A 63 -2.11 5.40 9.28
N LEU A 64 -2.79 5.10 8.17
CA LEU A 64 -4.25 4.91 8.17
C LEU A 64 -4.70 3.68 8.98
N GLU A 65 -3.97 2.57 8.89
CA GLU A 65 -4.24 1.37 9.69
C GLU A 65 -4.03 1.61 11.20
N GLU A 66 -3.00 2.39 11.56
CA GLU A 66 -2.73 2.81 12.94
C GLU A 66 -3.85 3.72 13.48
N GLU A 67 -4.31 4.70 12.70
CA GLU A 67 -5.41 5.61 13.08
C GLU A 67 -6.75 4.87 13.27
N GLU A 68 -7.06 3.86 12.45
CA GLU A 68 -8.27 3.04 12.60
C GLU A 68 -8.23 2.18 13.88
N SER A 69 -7.04 1.80 14.36
CA SER A 69 -6.86 0.99 15.57
C SER A 69 -7.03 1.77 16.88
N GLU A 70 -6.83 3.09 16.88
CA GLU A 70 -6.90 3.94 18.08
C GLU A 70 -8.32 4.47 18.39
N THR A 71 -9.30 4.23 17.52
CA THR A 71 -10.63 4.88 17.61
C THR A 71 -11.65 4.16 18.52
N TYR A 72 -11.28 3.06 19.19
CA TYR A 72 -12.17 2.39 20.17
C TYR A 72 -11.48 2.15 21.51
N PRO A 73 -11.67 3.01 22.53
CA PRO A 73 -11.53 2.54 23.90
C PRO A 73 -12.63 1.50 24.15
N GLU A 74 -12.24 0.31 24.60
CA GLU A 74 -13.15 -0.72 25.10
C GLU A 74 -14.19 -0.08 26.04
N GLU A 75 -15.46 -0.03 25.63
CA GLU A 75 -16.56 0.17 26.57
C GLU A 75 -16.57 -1.05 27.50
N LEU A 76 -15.88 -0.92 28.64
CA LEU A 76 -15.98 -1.86 29.73
C LEU A 76 -17.47 -2.00 30.08
N PRO A 77 -18.04 -3.22 30.08
CA PRO A 77 -19.43 -3.39 30.47
C PRO A 77 -19.59 -2.90 31.90
N SER A 78 -20.50 -1.93 32.08
CA SER A 78 -20.91 -1.48 33.40
C SER A 78 -21.65 -2.61 34.10
N GLU A 79 -20.94 -3.39 34.91
CA GLU A 79 -21.59 -4.31 35.84
C GLU A 79 -22.39 -3.47 36.86
N SER A 80 -23.69 -3.74 36.90
CA SER A 80 -24.68 -3.14 37.80
C SER A 80 -24.82 -3.90 39.10
#